data_AF-A0A955N0U2-F1
#
_entry.id   AF-A0A955N0U2-F1
#
_cell.length_a   1.000
_cell.length_b   1.000
_cell.length_c   1.000
_cell.angle_alpha   90.00
_cell.angle_beta   90.00
_cell.angle_gamma   90.00
#
_symmetry.space_group_name_H-M   'P 1'
#
loop_
_entity.id
_entity.type
_entity.pdbx_description
1 polymer ?
#
loop_
_entity_poly.entity_id
_entity_poly.type
_entity_poly.pdbx_seq_one_letter_code
_entity_poly.pdbx_strand_id
1 'polypeptide(L)'
;MPTWPQAFAEQAKSDLEAFDLIARSNLPTCHRLHYLQMWLEKLCKAYLWLPGVGSEELRGRHAVVGKVLPRMVREHWRRIGFEKRPDITAIQEICRDIDLLHPQVDDNRRSLDNVEYPWPSDSGNIEIPSQWKFDLSSRLYTDSGRLLLKAARSLTQSPAIFIR
;
A
#
# COMPACT_ATOMS: atom_id res chain seq x y z
N MET A 1 -18.21 14.64 -14.74
CA MET A 1 -16.77 14.39 -14.53
C MET A 1 -16.59 13.64 -13.22
N PRO A 2 -15.63 12.71 -13.10
CA PRO A 2 -15.41 11.99 -11.85
C PRO A 2 -14.97 12.93 -10.72
N THR A 3 -15.41 12.65 -9.49
CA THR A 3 -14.86 13.28 -8.29
C THR A 3 -13.44 12.76 -8.01
N TRP A 4 -12.64 13.48 -7.22
CA TRP A 4 -11.32 13.01 -6.78
C TRP A 4 -11.33 11.61 -6.14
N PRO A 5 -12.23 11.28 -5.19
CA PRO A 5 -12.34 9.93 -4.66
C PRO A 5 -12.58 8.88 -5.75
N GLN A 6 -13.47 9.17 -6.71
CA GLN A 6 -13.77 8.28 -7.83
C GLN A 6 -12.54 8.07 -8.72
N ALA A 7 -11.81 9.15 -9.03
CA ALA A 7 -10.59 9.08 -9.83
C ALA A 7 -9.47 8.26 -9.15
N PHE A 8 -9.25 8.47 -7.84
CA PHE A 8 -8.28 7.67 -7.08
C PHE A 8 -8.69 6.20 -6.96
N ALA A 9 -9.98 5.92 -6.80
CA ALA A 9 -10.48 4.54 -6.74
C ALA A 9 -10.31 3.80 -8.07
N GLU A 10 -10.60 4.47 -9.18
CA GLU A 10 -10.36 3.89 -10.51
C GLU A 10 -8.88 3.63 -10.76
N GLN A 11 -8.01 4.58 -10.38
CA GLN A 11 -6.57 4.38 -10.50
C GLN A 11 -6.06 3.26 -9.57
N ALA A 12 -6.59 3.15 -8.35
CA ALA A 12 -6.25 2.05 -7.44
C ALA A 12 -6.65 0.69 -8.04
N LYS A 13 -7.78 0.62 -8.74
CA LYS A 13 -8.20 -0.60 -9.44
C LYS A 13 -7.24 -0.95 -10.58
N SER A 14 -6.84 0.02 -11.40
CA SER A 14 -5.84 -0.18 -12.45
C SER A 14 -4.50 -0.68 -11.89
N ASP A 15 -4.04 -0.08 -10.78
CA ASP A 15 -2.78 -0.50 -10.13
C ASP A 15 -2.88 -1.92 -9.53
N LEU A 16 -4.05 -2.32 -9.03
CA LEU A 16 -4.31 -3.69 -8.58
C LEU A 16 -4.20 -4.70 -9.74
N GLU A 17 -4.76 -4.36 -10.91
CA GLU A 17 -4.66 -5.22 -12.10
C GLU A 17 -3.21 -5.38 -12.54
N ALA A 18 -2.43 -4.29 -12.54
CA ALA A 18 -0.99 -4.34 -12.82
C ALA A 18 -0.22 -5.15 -11.78
N PHE A 19 -0.52 -4.98 -10.48
CA PHE A 19 0.04 -5.80 -9.41
C PHE A 19 -0.20 -7.29 -9.64
N ASP A 20 -1.42 -7.68 -10.05
CA ASP A 20 -1.77 -9.08 -10.31
C ASP A 20 -1.05 -9.67 -11.52
N LEU A 21 -0.90 -8.90 -12.60
CA LEU A 21 -0.14 -9.31 -13.78
C LEU A 21 1.34 -9.52 -13.44
N ILE A 22 1.94 -8.57 -12.72
CA ILE A 22 3.35 -8.61 -12.35
C ILE A 22 3.62 -9.72 -11.32
N ALA A 23 2.70 -9.95 -10.39
CA ALA A 23 2.81 -11.03 -9.39
C ALA A 23 2.88 -12.44 -10.02
N ARG A 24 2.44 -12.60 -11.27
CA ARG A 24 2.52 -13.84 -12.05
C ARG A 24 3.68 -13.88 -13.04
N SER A 25 4.46 -12.81 -13.12
CA SER A 25 5.62 -12.69 -14.02
C SER A 25 6.92 -13.14 -13.35
N ASN A 26 7.99 -13.23 -14.14
CA ASN A 26 9.35 -13.47 -13.64
C ASN A 26 10.12 -12.17 -13.37
N LEU A 27 9.43 -11.03 -13.31
CA LEU A 27 10.08 -9.75 -13.03
C LEU A 27 10.60 -9.70 -11.58
N PRO A 28 11.68 -8.95 -11.33
CA PRO A 28 12.16 -8.69 -9.98
C PRO A 28 11.07 -8.22 -9.01
N THR A 29 11.23 -8.64 -7.75
CA THR A 29 10.28 -8.37 -6.66
C THR A 29 9.96 -6.90 -6.46
N CYS A 30 10.91 -5.99 -6.73
CA CYS A 30 10.69 -4.54 -6.61
C CYS A 30 9.50 -4.06 -7.46
N HIS A 31 9.30 -4.61 -8.67
CA HIS A 31 8.19 -4.20 -9.53
C HIS A 31 6.84 -4.56 -8.90
N ARG A 32 6.72 -5.78 -8.36
CA ARG A 32 5.50 -6.20 -7.65
C ARG A 32 5.25 -5.30 -6.44
N LEU A 33 6.29 -4.98 -5.67
CA LEU A 33 6.17 -4.14 -4.48
C LEU A 33 5.86 -2.67 -4.82
N HIS A 34 6.38 -2.15 -5.93
CA HIS A 34 6.03 -0.83 -6.43
C HIS A 34 4.54 -0.71 -6.75
N TYR A 35 3.99 -1.66 -7.51
CA TYR A 35 2.56 -1.65 -7.81
C TYR A 35 1.69 -1.92 -6.57
N LEU A 36 2.18 -2.70 -5.60
CA LEU A 36 1.50 -2.86 -4.31
C LEU A 36 1.41 -1.52 -3.57
N GLN A 37 2.52 -0.79 -3.45
CA GLN A 37 2.58 0.50 -2.78
C GLN A 37 1.69 1.51 -3.50
N MET A 38 1.75 1.58 -4.83
CA MET A 38 0.92 2.46 -5.65
C MET A 38 -0.58 2.18 -5.54
N TRP A 39 -0.97 0.91 -5.58
CA TRP A 39 -2.36 0.49 -5.41
C TRP A 39 -2.90 0.90 -4.04
N LEU A 40 -2.20 0.54 -2.96
CA LEU A 40 -2.67 0.76 -1.60
C LEU A 40 -2.66 2.25 -1.22
N GLU A 41 -1.69 3.03 -1.71
CA GLU A 41 -1.67 4.48 -1.51
C GLU A 41 -2.91 5.13 -2.12
N LYS A 42 -3.25 4.79 -3.37
CA LYS A 42 -4.41 5.37 -4.06
C LYS A 42 -5.73 4.91 -3.48
N LEU A 43 -5.81 3.65 -3.02
CA LEU A 43 -6.95 3.17 -2.25
C LEU A 43 -7.16 4.02 -0.98
N CYS A 44 -6.08 4.32 -0.24
CA CYS A 44 -6.14 5.16 0.94
C CYS A 44 -6.51 6.61 0.61
N LYS A 45 -5.98 7.18 -0.49
CA LYS A 45 -6.33 8.53 -0.96
C LYS A 45 -7.79 8.64 -1.40
N ALA A 46 -8.35 7.58 -2.00
CA ALA A 46 -9.78 7.51 -2.31
C ALA A 46 -10.65 7.54 -1.04
N TYR A 47 -10.18 6.95 0.06
CA TYR A 47 -10.87 6.95 1.36
C TYR A 47 -10.72 8.27 2.14
N LEU A 48 -9.54 8.88 2.09
CA LEU A 48 -9.19 10.06 2.88
C LEU A 48 -9.82 11.37 2.40
N TRP A 49 -10.52 11.36 1.28
CA TRP A 49 -11.10 12.58 0.72
C TRP A 49 -12.22 13.12 1.62
N LEU A 50 -11.83 13.97 2.56
CA LEU A 50 -12.69 14.72 3.46
C LEU A 50 -13.09 16.03 2.78
N PRO A 51 -14.37 16.44 2.81
CA PRO A 51 -14.78 17.77 2.38
C PRO A 51 -13.95 18.83 3.13
N GLY A 52 -13.18 19.66 2.40
CA GLY A 52 -12.43 20.79 2.95
C GLY A 52 -10.91 20.67 2.99
N VAL A 53 -10.32 19.51 2.68
CA VAL A 53 -8.85 19.39 2.46
C VAL A 53 -8.55 19.60 0.97
N GLY A 54 -7.66 20.54 0.64
CA GLY A 54 -7.32 20.86 -0.74
C GLY A 54 -6.72 19.67 -1.51
N SER A 55 -7.07 19.53 -2.79
CA SER A 55 -6.64 18.42 -3.67
C SER A 55 -5.14 18.27 -3.81
N GLU A 56 -4.42 19.38 -3.76
CA GLU A 56 -2.96 19.37 -3.96
C GLU A 56 -2.24 18.80 -2.74
N GLU A 57 -2.73 19.10 -1.54
CA GLU A 57 -2.11 18.66 -0.29
C GLU A 57 -2.27 17.14 -0.09
N LEU A 58 -3.44 16.58 -0.38
CA LEU A 58 -3.65 15.12 -0.34
C LEU A 58 -2.90 14.38 -1.44
N ARG A 59 -2.73 15.00 -2.61
CA ARG A 59 -1.99 14.40 -3.73
C ARG A 59 -0.50 14.22 -3.38
N GLY A 60 0.13 15.23 -2.77
CA GLY A 60 1.56 15.21 -2.39
C GLY A 60 1.88 14.50 -1.08
N ARG A 61 0.87 14.09 -0.29
CA ARG A 61 1.10 13.31 0.93
C ARG A 61 1.41 11.85 0.58
N HIS A 62 2.60 11.42 0.98
CA HIS A 62 3.02 10.02 1.04
C HIS A 62 2.86 9.50 2.48
N ALA A 63 3.16 8.22 2.72
CA ALA A 63 3.01 7.57 4.02
C ALA A 63 1.57 7.51 4.56
N VAL A 64 0.60 7.30 3.67
CA VAL A 64 -0.83 7.23 4.03
C VAL A 64 -1.28 5.79 4.31
N VAL A 65 -0.57 4.77 3.83
CA VAL A 65 -0.99 3.37 3.95
C VAL A 65 -1.00 2.94 5.42
N GLY A 66 0.10 3.16 6.15
CA GLY A 66 0.25 2.86 7.58
C GLY A 66 -0.77 3.55 8.48
N LYS A 67 -1.22 4.75 8.09
CA LYS A 67 -2.17 5.55 8.88
C LYS A 67 -3.63 5.19 8.60
N VAL A 68 -3.96 4.86 7.36
CA VAL A 68 -5.34 4.78 6.86
C VAL A 68 -5.79 3.34 6.69
N LEU A 69 -4.99 2.51 6.02
CA LEU A 69 -5.40 1.17 5.61
C LEU A 69 -5.77 0.28 6.80
N PRO A 70 -5.03 0.26 7.94
CA PRO A 70 -5.44 -0.53 9.10
C PRO A 70 -6.82 -0.16 9.65
N ARG A 71 -7.20 1.12 9.56
CA ARG A 71 -8.53 1.60 9.99
C ARG A 71 -9.62 1.15 9.03
N MET A 72 -9.40 1.31 7.72
CA MET A 72 -10.32 0.84 6.67
C MET A 72 -10.57 -0.67 6.78
N VAL A 73 -9.49 -1.43 6.93
CA VAL A 73 -9.52 -2.89 7.03
C VAL A 73 -10.25 -3.36 8.29
N ARG A 74 -9.99 -2.71 9.45
CA ARG A 74 -10.73 -2.97 10.69
C ARG A 74 -12.23 -2.73 10.53
N GLU A 75 -12.61 -1.61 9.92
CA GLU A 75 -14.03 -1.27 9.69
C GLU A 75 -14.70 -2.22 8.71
N HIS A 76 -14.01 -2.61 7.63
CA HIS A 76 -14.49 -3.60 6.68
C HIS A 76 -14.78 -4.94 7.37
N TRP A 77 -13.85 -5.44 8.19
CA TRP A 77 -14.04 -6.69 8.94
C TRP A 77 -15.18 -6.63 9.95
N ARG A 78 -15.33 -5.50 10.63
CA ARG A 78 -16.47 -5.28 11.53
C ARG A 78 -17.81 -5.39 10.79
N ARG A 79 -17.90 -4.87 9.56
CA ARG A 79 -19.13 -4.90 8.75
C ARG A 79 -19.50 -6.29 8.25
N ILE A 80 -18.52 -7.11 7.88
CA ILE A 80 -18.76 -8.47 7.37
C ILE A 80 -18.89 -9.53 8.48
N GLY A 81 -18.83 -9.13 9.76
CA GLY A 81 -18.97 -10.05 10.89
C GLY A 81 -17.81 -11.05 11.03
N PHE A 82 -16.59 -10.67 10.68
CA PHE A 82 -15.44 -11.58 10.72
C PHE A 82 -15.11 -11.99 12.18
N GLU A 83 -15.33 -13.26 12.52
CA GLU A 83 -15.27 -13.78 13.89
C GLU A 83 -13.85 -13.76 14.49
N LYS A 84 -12.84 -14.12 13.71
CA LYS A 84 -11.44 -14.11 14.16
C LYS A 84 -10.87 -12.71 14.05
N ARG A 85 -10.61 -12.07 15.19
CA ARG A 85 -9.96 -10.75 15.18
C ARG A 85 -8.55 -10.89 14.59
N PRO A 86 -8.25 -10.16 13.51
CA PRO A 86 -6.92 -10.15 12.92
C PRO A 86 -5.94 -9.40 13.83
N ASP A 87 -4.67 -9.76 13.72
CA ASP A 87 -3.60 -9.05 14.40
C ASP A 87 -3.39 -7.68 13.74
N ILE A 88 -4.07 -6.66 14.28
CA ILE A 88 -4.00 -5.31 13.75
C ILE A 88 -2.61 -4.71 13.92
N THR A 89 -1.85 -5.10 14.95
CA THR A 89 -0.48 -4.62 15.15
C THR A 89 0.41 -5.11 14.01
N ALA A 90 0.37 -6.40 13.71
CA ALA A 90 1.11 -6.97 12.57
C ALA A 90 0.70 -6.33 11.24
N ILE A 91 -0.59 -6.02 11.05
CA ILE A 91 -1.08 -5.31 9.86
C ILE A 91 -0.54 -3.88 9.80
N GLN A 92 -0.52 -3.16 10.91
CA GLN A 92 0.03 -1.80 10.98
C GLN A 92 1.50 -1.77 10.59
N GLU A 93 2.28 -2.73 11.08
CA GLU A 93 3.69 -2.85 10.71
C GLU A 93 3.87 -3.15 9.22
N ILE A 94 3.11 -4.09 8.65
CA ILE A 94 3.15 -4.37 7.21
C ILE A 94 2.77 -3.12 6.40
N CYS A 95 1.75 -2.37 6.83
CA CYS A 95 1.37 -1.13 6.16
C CYS A 95 2.45 -0.05 6.27
N ARG A 96 3.16 0.01 7.40
CA ARG A 96 4.30 0.92 7.59
C ARG A 96 5.44 0.56 6.64
N ASP A 97 5.81 -0.72 6.55
CA ASP A 97 6.84 -1.18 5.62
C ASP A 97 6.48 -0.85 4.16
N ILE A 98 5.20 -0.98 3.79
CA ILE A 98 4.74 -0.61 2.44
C ILE A 98 4.94 0.89 2.18
N ASP A 99 4.65 1.76 3.15
CA ASP A 99 4.93 3.19 3.01
C ASP A 99 6.43 3.47 2.82
N LEU A 100 7.30 2.71 3.48
CA LEU A 100 8.76 2.87 3.41
C LEU A 100 9.37 2.49 2.07
N LEU A 101 8.66 1.73 1.23
CA LEU A 101 9.11 1.44 -0.13
C LEU A 101 9.21 2.70 -1.00
N HIS A 102 8.50 3.77 -0.64
CA HIS A 102 8.48 5.01 -1.39
C HIS A 102 9.67 5.89 -1.00
N PRO A 103 10.50 6.35 -1.95
CA PRO A 103 11.78 7.03 -1.66
C PRO A 103 11.62 8.37 -0.92
N GLN A 104 10.43 8.97 -0.96
CA GLN A 104 10.15 10.23 -0.25
C GLN A 104 9.64 10.03 1.19
N VAL A 105 9.42 8.78 1.64
CA VAL A 105 9.02 8.51 3.01
C VAL A 105 10.27 8.30 3.85
N ASP A 106 10.60 9.29 4.69
CA ASP A 106 11.71 9.19 5.61
C ASP A 106 11.33 8.39 6.88
N ASP A 107 12.24 7.54 7.35
CA ASP A 107 12.18 6.86 8.65
C ASP A 107 13.39 7.23 9.52
N ASN A 108 13.82 8.49 9.45
CA ASN A 108 15.07 8.94 10.04
C ASN A 108 16.25 8.07 9.58
N ARG A 109 16.28 7.73 8.28
CA ARG A 109 17.30 6.88 7.63
C ARG A 109 17.40 5.42 8.14
N ARG A 110 16.37 4.89 8.82
CA ARG A 110 16.41 3.50 9.33
C ARG A 110 16.15 2.42 8.28
N SER A 111 15.54 2.77 7.15
CA SER A 111 15.36 1.89 6.01
C SER A 111 15.54 2.72 4.75
N LEU A 112 16.44 2.28 3.87
CA LEU A 112 16.69 2.88 2.55
C LEU A 112 16.10 2.03 1.42
N ASP A 113 15.42 0.94 1.79
CA ASP A 113 14.86 -0.08 0.91
C ASP A 113 13.69 0.48 0.11
N ASN A 114 14.02 1.17 -0.97
CA ASN A 114 13.05 1.73 -1.89
C ASN A 114 12.97 0.88 -3.16
N VAL A 115 11.82 0.90 -3.82
CA VAL A 115 11.55 0.05 -4.99
C VAL A 115 11.86 0.73 -6.33
N GLU A 116 12.27 2.00 -6.30
CA GLU A 116 12.32 2.86 -7.49
C GLU A 116 13.74 3.17 -7.94
N TYR A 117 14.63 3.57 -7.03
CA TYR A 117 15.95 4.11 -7.33
C TYR A 117 17.03 3.34 -6.60
N PRO A 118 18.22 3.12 -7.20
CA PRO A 118 19.38 2.65 -6.47
C PRO A 118 19.74 3.56 -5.28
N TRP A 119 20.30 2.98 -4.22
CA TRP A 119 20.68 3.72 -3.01
C TRP A 119 22.02 3.25 -2.44
N PRO A 120 22.77 4.10 -1.72
CA PRO A 120 23.96 3.66 -1.01
C PRO A 120 23.56 2.84 0.23
N SER A 121 24.19 1.68 0.43
CA SER A 121 24.14 0.94 1.70
C SER A 121 25.08 1.57 2.74
N ASP A 122 24.91 1.16 4.00
CA ASP A 122 25.82 1.54 5.11
C ASP A 122 27.27 1.09 4.86
N SER A 123 27.48 0.06 4.03
CA SER A 123 28.79 -0.43 3.63
C SER A 123 29.45 0.37 2.50
N GLY A 124 28.75 1.36 1.93
CA GLY A 124 29.21 2.16 0.80
C GLY A 124 28.97 1.54 -0.58
N ASN A 125 28.39 0.33 -0.65
CA ASN A 125 27.96 -0.29 -1.91
C ASN A 125 26.66 0.35 -2.43
N ILE A 126 26.47 0.36 -3.75
CA ILE A 126 25.20 0.79 -4.36
C ILE A 126 24.26 -0.41 -4.48
N GLU A 127 23.15 -0.35 -3.77
CA GLU A 127 22.08 -1.32 -3.83
C GLU A 127 21.15 -1.04 -4.99
N ILE A 128 20.71 -2.11 -5.67
CA ILE A 128 19.87 -2.03 -6.86
C ILE A 128 18.52 -2.70 -6.54
N PRO A 129 17.38 -1.99 -6.63
CA PRO A 129 16.07 -2.55 -6.27
C PRO A 129 15.75 -3.87 -6.99
N SER A 130 16.15 -4.01 -8.27
CA SER A 130 15.90 -5.22 -9.07
C SER A 130 16.72 -6.45 -8.63
N GLN A 131 17.73 -6.26 -7.78
CA GLN A 131 18.57 -7.33 -7.22
C GLN A 131 18.36 -7.48 -5.71
N TRP A 132 17.67 -6.53 -5.07
CA TRP A 132 17.47 -6.49 -3.63
C TRP A 132 16.45 -7.52 -3.14
N LYS A 133 16.73 -8.09 -1.97
CA LYS A 133 15.83 -9.04 -1.29
C LYS A 133 15.00 -8.29 -0.25
N PHE A 134 13.77 -7.94 -0.61
CA PHE A 134 12.85 -7.25 0.29
C PHE A 134 12.20 -8.21 1.30
N ASP A 135 12.50 -8.04 2.59
CA ASP A 135 11.89 -8.82 3.67
C ASP A 135 10.36 -8.73 3.70
N LEU A 136 9.81 -7.55 3.36
CA LEU A 136 8.38 -7.32 3.21
C LEU A 136 7.69 -8.37 2.34
N SER A 137 8.37 -8.90 1.32
CA SER A 137 7.79 -9.94 0.48
C SER A 137 7.41 -11.20 1.25
N SER A 138 8.23 -11.62 2.22
CA SER A 138 7.91 -12.76 3.09
C SER A 138 6.73 -12.43 4.03
N ARG A 139 6.69 -11.20 4.56
CA ARG A 139 5.64 -10.72 5.46
C ARG A 139 4.26 -10.74 4.80
N LEU A 140 4.17 -10.46 3.50
CA LEU A 140 2.92 -10.53 2.73
C LEU A 140 2.33 -11.95 2.67
N TYR A 141 3.15 -12.99 2.86
CA TYR A 141 2.71 -14.40 2.93
C TYR A 141 2.42 -14.89 4.35
N THR A 142 2.45 -14.02 5.36
CA THR A 142 1.91 -14.36 6.69
C THR A 142 0.38 -14.32 6.68
N ASP A 143 -0.26 -14.84 7.73
CA ASP A 143 -1.72 -14.76 7.86
C ASP A 143 -2.21 -13.30 7.86
N SER A 144 -1.53 -12.42 8.58
CA SER A 144 -1.83 -10.98 8.62
C SER A 144 -1.65 -10.32 7.26
N GLY A 145 -0.58 -10.67 6.54
CA GLY A 145 -0.34 -10.19 5.16
C GLY A 145 -1.42 -10.63 4.18
N ARG A 146 -1.79 -11.92 4.21
CA ARG A 146 -2.87 -12.46 3.36
C ARG A 146 -4.22 -11.82 3.67
N LEU A 147 -4.54 -11.64 4.96
CA LEU A 147 -5.78 -10.99 5.39
C LEU A 147 -5.83 -9.53 4.96
N LEU A 148 -4.73 -8.78 5.11
CA LEU A 148 -4.60 -7.41 4.63
C LEU A 148 -4.89 -7.32 3.13
N LEU A 149 -4.21 -8.13 2.31
CA LEU A 149 -4.40 -8.13 0.86
C LEU A 149 -5.83 -8.51 0.46
N LYS A 150 -6.44 -9.48 1.14
CA LYS A 150 -7.84 -9.89 0.90
C LYS A 150 -8.81 -8.74 1.18
N ALA A 151 -8.65 -8.05 2.31
CA ALA A 151 -9.48 -6.91 2.67
C ALA A 151 -9.29 -5.73 1.70
N ALA A 152 -8.04 -5.40 1.36
CA ALA A 152 -7.72 -4.35 0.39
C ALA A 152 -8.35 -4.63 -0.98
N ARG A 153 -8.27 -5.87 -1.48
CA ARG A 153 -8.95 -6.27 -2.73
C ARG A 153 -10.44 -6.06 -2.67
N SER A 154 -11.09 -6.53 -1.59
CA SER A 154 -12.52 -6.37 -1.42
C SER A 154 -12.94 -4.90 -1.39
N LEU A 155 -12.13 -4.03 -0.76
CA LEU A 155 -12.36 -2.59 -0.73
C LEU A 155 -12.19 -1.98 -2.13
N THR A 156 -11.13 -2.32 -2.87
CA THR A 156 -10.89 -1.81 -4.22
C THR A 156 -11.96 -2.25 -5.22
N GLN A 157 -12.45 -3.48 -5.13
CA GLN A 157 -13.48 -4.01 -6.02
C GLN A 157 -14.89 -3.48 -5.70
N SER A 158 -15.11 -3.02 -4.47
CA SER A 158 -16.40 -2.50 -4.00
C SER A 158 -16.26 -1.09 -3.39
N PRO A 159 -15.86 -0.07 -4.19
CA PRO A 159 -15.56 1.26 -3.68
C PRO A 159 -16.78 1.98 -3.07
N ALA A 160 -18.00 1.60 -3.47
CA ALA A 160 -19.26 2.10 -2.89
C ALA A 160 -19.37 1.89 -1.37
N ILE A 161 -18.55 1.01 -0.78
CA ILE A 161 -18.49 0.78 0.68
C ILE A 161 -17.97 2.03 1.42
N PHE A 162 -17.18 2.88 0.76
CA PHE A 162 -16.53 4.04 1.39
C PHE A 162 -16.55 5.33 0.58
N ILE A 163 -16.81 5.29 -0.72
CA ILE A 163 -17.04 6.49 -1.53
C ILE A 163 -18.53 6.83 -1.40
N ARG A 164 -18.81 7.98 -0.77
CA ARG A 164 -20.15 8.56 -0.65
C ARG A 164 -20.35 9.67 -1.65
#